data_AF-A0A916ZQK2-F1
#
_entry.id   AF-A0A916ZQK2-F1
#
_cell.length_a   1.000
_cell.length_b   1.000
_cell.length_c   1.000
_cell.angle_alpha   90.00
_cell.angle_beta   90.00
_cell.angle_gamma   90.00
#
_symmetry.space_group_name_H-M   'P 1'
#
loop_
_entity.id
_entity.type
_entity.pdbx_description
1 polymer ?
#
loop_
_entity_poly.entity_id
_entity_poly.type
_entity_poly.pdbx_seq_one_letter_code
_entity_poly.pdbx_strand_id
1 'polypeptide(L)'
;MPLRCAQGNACARGPEPPIQKRIPCMNTLFVVVGLITMALQWLIWALVIWAVLSWLIAFNVVNMQNGFVRGLVTGLDRFFNPMLRPIRRILPDMGGIDLSPMVLILLIMLVQRGLPAILLDMTA
;
A
#
# COMPACT_ATOMS: atom_id res chain seq x y z
N MET A 1 58.84 43.51 7.07
CA MET A 1 58.41 42.84 5.83
C MET A 1 57.12 42.06 6.12
N PRO A 2 56.03 42.26 5.34
CA PRO A 2 54.65 41.99 5.76
C PRO A 2 54.09 40.61 5.34
N LEU A 3 53.07 40.18 6.10
CA LEU A 3 52.09 39.15 5.74
C LEU A 3 51.48 39.44 4.35
N ARG A 4 51.66 38.53 3.40
CA ARG A 4 50.96 38.55 2.11
C ARG A 4 49.54 38.03 2.29
N CYS A 5 48.58 38.93 2.45
CA CYS A 5 47.28 38.78 1.79
C CYS A 5 47.34 39.68 0.56
N ALA A 6 47.46 39.12 -0.65
CA ALA A 6 47.13 39.91 -1.83
C ALA A 6 45.61 40.04 -1.86
N GLN A 7 45.13 41.19 -1.39
CA GLN A 7 44.17 41.99 -2.14
C GLN A 7 43.05 41.19 -2.81
N GLY A 8 41.92 41.10 -2.11
CA GLY A 8 40.62 41.27 -2.76
C GLY A 8 40.11 40.14 -3.64
N ASN A 9 39.95 38.94 -3.08
CA ASN A 9 38.79 38.07 -3.30
C ASN A 9 39.03 36.74 -2.60
N ALA A 10 38.32 36.51 -1.52
CA ALA A 10 38.28 35.21 -0.86
C ALA A 10 37.88 34.12 -1.87
N CYS A 11 38.82 33.27 -2.28
CA CYS A 11 38.49 32.06 -3.04
C CYS A 11 38.37 30.88 -2.08
N ALA A 12 37.12 30.72 -1.65
CA ALA A 12 36.46 29.50 -1.22
C ALA A 12 37.11 28.69 -0.09
N ARG A 13 36.40 28.75 1.03
CA ARG A 13 36.56 27.93 2.22
C ARG A 13 36.16 26.48 1.92
N GLY A 14 37.16 25.60 1.78
CA GLY A 14 37.09 24.16 2.01
C GLY A 14 36.30 23.31 0.99
N PRO A 15 36.72 22.06 0.73
CA PRO A 15 35.79 21.09 0.17
C PRO A 15 34.63 20.90 1.15
N GLU A 16 33.40 21.01 0.64
CA GLU A 16 32.19 20.65 1.37
C GLU A 16 32.33 19.24 1.96
N PRO A 17 31.70 18.96 3.13
CA PRO A 17 31.82 17.68 3.79
C PRO A 17 31.50 16.55 2.82
N PRO A 18 32.07 15.33 3.01
CA PRO A 18 31.60 14.19 2.25
C PRO A 18 30.09 14.16 2.40
N ILE A 19 29.38 13.95 1.30
CA ILE A 19 27.97 13.59 1.35
C ILE A 19 27.95 12.35 2.24
N GLN A 20 27.74 12.58 3.54
CA GLN A 20 27.40 11.61 4.54
C GLN A 20 26.02 11.21 4.09
N LYS A 21 26.00 10.36 3.05
CA LYS A 21 24.86 9.60 2.62
C LYS A 21 24.40 9.06 3.95
N ARG A 22 23.27 9.57 4.41
CA ARG A 22 22.57 9.05 5.56
C ARG A 22 22.19 7.66 5.07
N ILE A 23 23.14 6.73 5.08
CA ILE A 23 22.92 5.30 4.93
C ILE A 23 22.05 5.11 6.16
N PRO A 24 20.72 5.00 6.01
CA PRO A 24 19.92 4.71 7.16
C PRO A 24 20.51 3.39 7.64
N CYS A 25 21.20 3.42 8.79
CA CYS A 25 21.58 2.21 9.50
C CYS A 25 20.29 1.42 9.52
N MET A 26 20.22 0.32 8.77
CA MET A 26 18.97 -0.26 8.31
C MET A 26 18.08 -0.49 9.54
N ASN A 27 17.19 0.48 9.78
CA ASN A 27 16.49 0.55 11.04
C ASN A 27 15.63 -0.69 11.04
N THR A 28 15.69 -1.51 12.08
CA THR A 28 14.91 -2.75 12.14
C THR A 28 13.43 -2.43 11.89
N LEU A 29 12.98 -1.24 12.31
CA LEU A 29 11.67 -0.70 11.98
C LEU A 29 11.40 -0.58 10.46
N PHE A 30 12.35 -0.10 9.66
CA PHE A 30 12.20 0.02 8.20
C PHE A 30 12.05 -1.36 7.55
N VAL A 31 12.78 -2.36 8.04
CA VAL A 31 12.64 -3.75 7.56
C VAL A 31 11.27 -4.32 7.93
N VAL A 32 10.82 -4.14 9.17
CA VAL A 32 9.49 -4.61 9.61
C VAL A 32 8.36 -3.93 8.84
N VAL A 33 8.42 -2.61 8.66
CA VAL A 33 7.45 -1.86 7.85
C VAL A 33 7.46 -2.33 6.39
N GLY A 34 8.63 -2.63 5.83
CA GLY A 34 8.78 -3.23 4.50
C GLY A 34 8.09 -4.61 4.38
N LEU A 35 8.26 -5.47 5.38
CA LEU A 35 7.60 -6.78 5.41
C LEU A 35 6.07 -6.65 5.51
N ILE A 36 5.57 -5.75 6.35
CA ILE A 36 4.13 -5.49 6.51
C ILE A 36 3.54 -4.94 5.21
N THR A 37 4.18 -3.95 4.59
CA THR A 37 3.72 -3.37 3.32
C THR A 37 3.71 -4.37 2.18
N MET A 38 4.69 -5.30 2.13
CA MET A 38 4.69 -6.41 1.19
C MET A 38 3.51 -7.35 1.42
N ALA A 39 3.22 -7.73 2.68
CA ALA A 39 2.07 -8.57 3.01
C ALA A 39 0.73 -7.89 2.64
N LEU A 40 0.59 -6.59 2.92
CA LEU A 40 -0.58 -5.81 2.52
C LEU A 40 -0.74 -5.77 0.99
N GLN A 41 0.37 -5.68 0.24
CA GLN A 41 0.33 -5.70 -1.22
C GLN A 41 -0.25 -7.02 -1.76
N TRP A 42 0.15 -8.16 -1.19
CA TRP A 42 -0.41 -9.46 -1.55
C TRP A 42 -1.90 -9.56 -1.22
N LEU A 43 -2.33 -8.99 -0.09
CA LEU A 43 -3.74 -8.93 0.29
C LEU A 43 -4.57 -8.11 -0.72
N ILE A 44 -4.04 -6.97 -1.19
CA ILE A 44 -4.71 -6.15 -2.22
C ILE A 44 -4.86 -6.93 -3.51
N TRP A 45 -3.81 -7.62 -3.98
CA TRP A 45 -3.91 -8.45 -5.19
C TRP A 45 -4.95 -9.56 -5.05
N ALA A 46 -5.01 -10.22 -3.89
CA ALA A 46 -6.05 -11.22 -3.62
C ALA A 46 -7.46 -10.62 -3.67
N LEU A 47 -7.65 -9.41 -3.12
CA LEU A 47 -8.91 -8.68 -3.19
C LEU A 47 -9.29 -8.26 -4.61
N VAL A 48 -8.31 -7.85 -5.42
CA VAL A 48 -8.53 -7.53 -6.84
C VAL A 48 -8.99 -8.76 -7.60
N ILE A 49 -8.34 -9.92 -7.41
CA ILE A 49 -8.76 -11.17 -8.05
C ILE A 49 -10.19 -11.54 -7.62
N TRP A 50 -10.51 -11.40 -6.34
CA TRP A 50 -11.85 -11.67 -5.83
C TRP A 50 -12.91 -10.71 -6.42
N ALA A 51 -12.60 -9.42 -6.52
CA ALA A 51 -13.47 -8.42 -7.12
C ALA A 51 -13.73 -8.73 -8.61
N VAL A 52 -12.68 -9.05 -9.35
CA VAL A 52 -12.78 -9.47 -10.75
C VAL A 52 -13.61 -10.74 -10.89
N LEU A 53 -13.41 -11.74 -10.02
CA LEU A 53 -14.20 -12.98 -10.02
C LEU A 53 -15.69 -12.69 -9.76
N SER A 54 -16.02 -11.79 -8.84
CA SER A 54 -17.40 -11.34 -8.59
C SER A 54 -18.03 -10.71 -9.85
N TRP A 55 -17.29 -9.84 -10.56
CA TRP A 55 -17.77 -9.29 -11.83
C TRP A 55 -17.92 -10.33 -12.93
N LEU A 56 -17.01 -11.30 -13.06
CA LEU A 56 -17.13 -12.37 -14.04
C LEU A 56 -18.40 -13.21 -13.84
N ILE A 57 -18.81 -13.39 -12.59
CA ILE A 57 -20.05 -14.07 -12.22
C ILE A 57 -21.26 -13.18 -12.52
N ALA A 58 -21.20 -11.90 -12.19
CA ALA A 58 -22.27 -10.93 -12.45
C ALA A 58 -22.60 -10.81 -13.95
N PHE A 59 -21.58 -10.81 -14.80
CA PHE A 59 -21.73 -10.81 -16.26
C PHE A 59 -22.04 -12.19 -16.84
N ASN A 60 -22.29 -13.20 -16.00
CA ASN A 60 -22.59 -14.57 -16.41
C ASN A 60 -21.51 -15.20 -17.31
N VAL A 61 -20.27 -14.68 -17.24
CA VAL A 61 -19.10 -15.20 -17.98
C VAL A 61 -18.60 -16.49 -17.31
N VAL A 62 -18.66 -16.53 -15.98
CA VAL A 62 -18.30 -17.71 -15.19
C VAL A 62 -19.52 -18.27 -14.49
N ASN A 63 -19.80 -19.54 -14.75
CA ASN A 63 -20.98 -20.22 -14.22
C ASN A 63 -20.69 -20.82 -12.83
N MET A 64 -21.51 -20.47 -11.84
CA MET A 64 -21.44 -21.02 -10.47
C MET A 64 -21.84 -22.50 -10.35
N GLN A 65 -22.21 -23.16 -11.45
CA GLN A 65 -22.53 -24.59 -11.47
C GLN A 65 -21.32 -25.47 -11.13
N ASN A 66 -20.09 -25.03 -11.42
CA ASN A 66 -18.90 -25.75 -11.00
C ASN A 66 -18.67 -25.59 -9.49
N GLY A 67 -18.67 -26.71 -8.76
CA GLY A 67 -18.49 -26.74 -7.30
C GLY A 67 -17.17 -26.12 -6.83
N PHE A 68 -16.12 -26.18 -7.66
CA PHE A 68 -14.83 -25.54 -7.39
C PHE A 68 -14.93 -24.01 -7.32
N VAL A 69 -15.52 -23.38 -8.33
CA VAL A 69 -15.69 -21.92 -8.38
C VAL A 69 -16.56 -21.45 -7.22
N ARG A 70 -17.67 -22.17 -6.97
CA ARG A 70 -18.57 -21.86 -5.85
C ARG A 70 -17.87 -21.97 -4.50
N GLY A 71 -17.05 -22.99 -4.30
CA GLY A 71 -16.26 -23.19 -3.09
C GLY A 71 -15.25 -22.05 -2.85
N LEU A 72 -14.53 -21.63 -3.90
CA LEU A 72 -13.63 -20.49 -3.83
C LEU A 72 -14.39 -19.21 -3.50
N VAL A 73 -15.41 -18.84 -4.28
CA VAL A 73 -16.19 -17.61 -4.06
C VAL A 73 -16.75 -17.56 -2.65
N THR A 74 -17.39 -18.64 -2.19
CA THR A 74 -17.98 -18.72 -0.85
C THR A 74 -16.91 -18.66 0.25
N GLY A 75 -15.74 -19.26 0.01
CA GLY A 75 -14.61 -19.22 0.93
C GLY A 75 -14.04 -17.81 1.08
N LEU A 76 -13.79 -17.12 -0.04
CA LEU A 76 -13.33 -15.73 -0.04
C LEU A 76 -14.40 -14.81 0.55
N ASP A 77 -15.68 -14.99 0.18
CA ASP A 77 -16.79 -14.22 0.75
C ASP A 77 -16.83 -14.34 2.27
N ARG A 78 -16.69 -15.55 2.83
CA ARG A 78 -16.67 -15.75 4.30
C ARG A 78 -15.45 -15.08 4.95
N PHE A 79 -14.31 -15.10 4.29
CA PHE A 79 -13.09 -14.48 4.78
C PHE A 79 -13.20 -12.95 4.81
N PHE A 80 -13.75 -12.35 3.75
CA PHE A 80 -13.91 -10.91 3.64
C PHE A 80 -15.21 -10.38 4.27
N ASN A 81 -16.20 -11.22 4.56
CA ASN A 81 -17.48 -10.85 5.19
C ASN A 81 -17.35 -9.95 6.43
N PRO A 82 -16.48 -10.24 7.43
CA PRO A 82 -16.33 -9.35 8.58
C PRO A 82 -15.83 -7.95 8.21
N MET A 83 -15.04 -7.81 7.15
CA MET A 83 -14.59 -6.50 6.63
C MET A 83 -15.63 -5.83 5.72
N LEU A 84 -16.42 -6.61 4.99
CA LEU A 84 -17.41 -6.11 4.02
C LEU A 84 -18.76 -5.77 4.68
N ARG A 85 -19.11 -6.39 5.81
CA ARG A 85 -20.37 -6.16 6.55
C ARG A 85 -20.67 -4.69 6.88
N PRO A 86 -19.71 -3.90 7.38
CA PRO A 86 -19.93 -2.47 7.64
C PRO A 86 -20.18 -1.69 6.34
N ILE A 87 -19.47 -2.04 5.27
CA ILE A 87 -19.56 -1.38 3.97
C ILE A 87 -20.91 -1.67 3.31
N ARG A 88 -21.37 -2.93 3.34
CA ARG A 88 -22.68 -3.37 2.80
C ARG A 88 -23.89 -2.80 3.55
N ARG A 89 -23.71 -2.24 4.76
CA ARG A 89 -24.80 -1.49 5.44
C ARG A 89 -25.00 -0.09 4.88
N ILE A 90 -23.99 0.48 4.24
CA ILE A 90 -23.99 1.84 3.70
C ILE A 90 -24.32 1.82 2.21
N LEU A 91 -23.88 0.78 1.50
CA LEU A 91 -24.14 0.58 0.07
C LEU A 91 -25.26 -0.45 -0.14
N PRO A 92 -26.40 -0.06 -0.73
CA PRO A 92 -27.41 -1.01 -1.20
C PRO A 92 -26.83 -1.91 -2.28
N ASP A 93 -27.20 -3.19 -2.30
CA ASP A 93 -26.78 -4.14 -3.33
C ASP A 93 -27.40 -3.76 -4.69
N MET A 94 -26.59 -3.19 -5.58
CA MET A 94 -27.01 -2.70 -6.91
C MET A 94 -27.11 -3.85 -7.93
N GLY A 95 -27.98 -4.83 -7.66
CA GLY A 95 -28.46 -5.78 -8.67
C GLY A 95 -27.37 -6.51 -9.48
N GLY A 96 -26.34 -7.04 -8.81
CA GLY A 96 -25.29 -7.87 -9.42
C GLY A 96 -23.92 -7.20 -9.53
N ILE A 97 -23.81 -5.87 -9.40
CA ILE A 97 -22.52 -5.19 -9.34
C ILE A 97 -22.16 -4.91 -7.88
N ASP A 98 -21.36 -5.80 -7.29
CA ASP A 98 -20.80 -5.58 -5.96
C ASP A 98 -19.75 -4.45 -6.02
N LEU A 99 -20.10 -3.27 -5.49
CA LEU A 99 -19.17 -2.14 -5.30
C LEU A 99 -18.35 -2.26 -4.00
N SER A 100 -18.78 -3.14 -3.10
CA SER A 100 -18.12 -3.40 -1.81
C SER A 100 -16.62 -3.76 -1.92
N PRO A 101 -16.17 -4.59 -2.89
CA PRO A 101 -14.75 -4.89 -3.10
C PRO A 101 -13.93 -3.66 -3.48
N MET A 102 -14.48 -2.78 -4.33
CA MET A 102 -13.77 -1.55 -4.76
C MET A 102 -13.55 -0.59 -3.61
N VAL A 103 -14.56 -0.40 -2.76
CA VAL A 103 -14.45 0.44 -1.57
C VAL A 103 -13.43 -0.13 -0.58
N LEU A 104 -13.40 -1.45 -0.42
CA LEU A 104 -12.43 -2.12 0.46
C LEU A 104 -10.99 -1.96 -0.06
N ILE A 105 -10.78 -2.11 -1.37
CA ILE A 105 -9.46 -1.87 -2.01
C ILE A 105 -9.02 -0.42 -1.78
N LEU A 106 -9.91 0.56 -1.97
CA LEU A 106 -9.61 1.97 -1.73
C LEU A 106 -9.17 2.23 -0.28
N LEU A 107 -9.91 1.69 0.68
CA LEU A 107 -9.58 1.79 2.12
C LEU A 107 -8.21 1.17 2.43
N ILE A 108 -7.92 -0.01 1.89
CA ILE A 108 -6.65 -0.69 2.12
C ILE A 108 -5.50 0.06 1.44
N MET A 109 -5.70 0.64 0.25
CA MET A 109 -4.69 1.49 -0.39
C MET A 109 -4.36 2.73 0.45
N LEU A 110 -5.37 3.35 1.06
CA LEU A 110 -5.19 4.46 1.99
C LEU A 110 -4.33 4.04 3.20
N VAL A 111 -4.62 2.89 3.79
CA VAL A 111 -3.83 2.36 4.91
C VAL A 111 -2.42 1.98 4.48
N GLN A 112 -2.27 1.30 3.33
CA GLN A 112 -0.97 0.84 2.82
C GLN A 112 -0.03 2.01 2.53
N ARG A 113 -0.55 3.14 2.03
CA ARG A 113 0.27 4.33 1.75
C ARG A 113 0.41 5.28 2.94
N GLY A 114 -0.63 5.43 3.74
CA GLY A 114 -0.64 6.35 4.89
C GLY A 114 0.14 5.80 6.09
N LEU A 115 -0.04 4.53 6.43
CA LEU A 115 0.56 3.93 7.64
C LEU A 115 2.11 4.00 7.63
N PRO A 116 2.81 3.61 6.54
CA PRO A 116 4.27 3.71 6.49
C PRO A 116 4.74 5.16 6.43
N ALA A 117 4.02 6.03 5.72
CA ALA A 117 4.39 7.44 5.63
C ALA A 117 4.36 8.11 7.00
N ILE A 118 3.32 7.87 7.79
CA ILE A 118 3.17 8.43 9.14
C ILE A 118 4.19 7.80 10.10
N LEU A 119 4.37 6.48 10.07
CA LEU A 119 5.34 5.81 10.96
C LEU A 119 6.78 6.25 10.71
N LEU A 120 7.16 6.44 9.45
CA LEU A 120 8.52 6.81 9.10
C LEU A 120 8.81 8.28 9.44
N ASP A 121 7.83 9.17 9.26
CA ASP A 121 7.94 10.59 9.62
C ASP A 121 8.13 10.79 11.13
N MET A 122 7.44 10.01 11.97
CA MET A 122 7.61 10.08 13.43
C MET A 122 8.96 9.58 13.96
N THR A 123 9.77 8.94 13.11
CA THR A 123 11.10 8.40 13.51
C THR A 123 12.29 9.13 12.91
N ALA A 124 12.05 10.14 12.08
CA ALA A 124 13.07 10.97 11.42
C ALA A 124 13.42 12.22 12.23
#